data_AF-A0A141R975-F1
#
_entry.id   AF-A0A141R975-F1
#
_cell.length_a   1.000
_cell.length_b   1.000
_cell.length_c   1.000
_cell.angle_alpha   90.00
_cell.angle_beta   90.00
_cell.angle_gamma   90.00
#
_symmetry.space_group_name_H-M   'P 1'
#
loop_
_entity.id
_entity.type
_entity.pdbx_description
1 polymer ?
#
loop_
_entity_poly.entity_id
_entity_poly.type
_entity_poly.pdbx_seq_one_letter_code
_entity_poly.pdbx_strand_id
1 'polypeptide(L)'
;YDSKQELYKQNVVSAFDLSTAKNSLLAAQAQLAQMKAQEVNARNNLSYTLVKSPADGVVGTLPYRVGTLVSASLPEPLTTVSDNSDMYVYFSMTENQLLGLIRRYGSKEEALKQMPEIGLQLND
;
A
#
# COMPACT_ATOMS: atom_id res chain seq x y z
N TYR A 1 29.41 30.04 5.59
CA TYR A 1 30.13 29.60 4.38
C TYR A 1 30.28 30.76 3.42
N ASP A 2 29.19 31.42 3.04
CA ASP A 2 29.18 32.53 2.07
C ASP A 2 30.13 33.68 2.43
N SER A 3 30.16 34.16 3.68
CA SER A 3 31.13 35.20 4.09
C SER A 3 32.59 34.74 4.02
N LYS A 4 32.89 33.46 4.33
CA LYS A 4 34.25 32.92 4.22
C LYS A 4 34.64 32.65 2.76
N GLN A 5 33.68 32.38 1.89
CA GLN A 5 33.88 32.27 0.45
C GLN A 5 34.23 33.63 -0.17
N GLU A 6 33.56 34.70 0.27
CA GLU A 6 33.84 36.05 -0.22
C GLU A 6 35.19 36.58 0.27
N LEU A 7 35.53 36.33 1.53
CA LEU A 7 36.85 36.68 2.08
C LEU A 7 38.00 35.88 1.44
N TYR A 8 37.75 34.65 0.96
CA TYR A 8 38.74 33.85 0.23
C TYR A 8 39.04 34.45 -1.13
N LYS A 9 38.01 34.91 -1.86
CA LYS A 9 38.19 35.63 -3.14
C LYS A 9 39.00 36.91 -2.97
N GLN A 10 38.92 37.55 -1.81
CA GLN A 10 39.69 38.73 -1.44
C GLN A 10 41.09 38.40 -0.86
N ASN A 11 41.53 37.13 -0.89
CA ASN A 11 42.79 36.63 -0.33
C ASN A 11 42.98 36.85 1.19
N VAL A 12 41.89 37.04 1.94
CA VAL A 12 41.95 37.35 3.39
C VAL A 12 41.92 36.09 4.27
N VAL A 13 41.40 34.97 3.75
CA VAL A 13 41.31 33.68 4.49
C VAL A 13 41.95 32.54 3.71
N SER A 14 42.50 31.55 4.43
CA SER A 14 43.17 30.39 3.84
C SER A 14 42.19 29.41 3.20
N ALA A 15 42.65 28.66 2.19
CA ALA A 15 41.87 27.60 1.54
C ALA A 15 41.39 26.52 2.54
N PHE A 16 42.16 26.32 3.61
CA PHE A 16 41.83 25.40 4.70
C PHE A 16 40.58 25.85 5.49
N ASP A 17 40.46 27.15 5.76
CA ASP A 17 39.30 27.73 6.47
C ASP A 17 38.01 27.65 5.64
N LEU A 18 38.13 27.84 4.33
CA LEU A 18 37.00 27.69 3.40
C LEU A 18 36.55 26.24 3.29
N SER A 19 37.49 25.30 3.18
CA SER A 19 37.20 23.86 3.14
C SER A 19 36.52 23.39 4.43
N THR A 20 37.04 23.82 5.59
CA THR A 20 36.44 23.53 6.90
C THR A 20 35.02 24.07 6.99
N ALA A 21 34.79 25.32 6.56
CA ALA A 21 33.46 25.92 6.56
C ALA A 21 32.50 25.24 5.58
N LYS A 22 32.98 24.72 4.45
CA LYS A 22 32.20 23.94 3.49
C LYS A 22 31.77 22.60 4.11
N ASN A 23 32.71 21.91 4.75
CA ASN A 23 32.44 20.63 5.41
C ASN A 23 31.45 20.80 6.56
N SER A 24 31.57 21.87 7.37
CA SER A 24 30.58 22.18 8.42
C SER A 24 29.19 22.49 7.84
N LEU A 25 29.12 23.21 6.72
CA LEU A 25 27.85 23.45 6.02
C LEU A 25 27.21 22.14 5.55
N LEU A 26 28.00 21.28 4.89
CA LEU A 26 27.53 19.97 4.41
C LEU A 26 27.08 19.07 5.56
N ALA A 27 27.81 19.05 6.67
CA ALA A 27 27.41 18.30 7.87
C ALA A 27 26.09 18.82 8.45
N ALA A 28 25.92 20.14 8.57
CA ALA A 28 24.67 20.75 9.03
C ALA A 28 23.50 20.48 8.07
N GLN A 29 23.74 20.49 6.76
CA GLN A 29 22.74 20.13 5.75
C GLN A 29 22.35 18.66 5.83
N ALA A 30 23.32 17.75 6.02
CA ALA A 30 23.05 16.34 6.22
C ALA A 30 22.24 16.10 7.49
N GLN A 31 22.58 16.77 8.59
CA GLN A 31 21.83 16.69 9.84
C GLN A 31 20.41 17.26 9.69
N LEU A 32 20.24 18.36 8.95
CA LEU A 32 18.92 18.89 8.62
C LEU A 32 18.10 17.90 7.81
N ALA A 33 18.70 17.25 6.80
CA ALA A 33 18.03 16.23 6.00
C ALA A 33 17.62 15.02 6.85
N GLN A 34 18.48 14.58 7.76
CA GLN A 34 18.17 13.51 8.70
C GLN A 34 17.00 13.87 9.62
N MET A 35 17.01 15.07 10.21
CA MET A 35 15.93 15.53 11.09
C MET A 35 14.62 15.69 10.33
N LYS A 36 14.65 16.19 9.08
CA LYS A 36 13.47 16.22 8.20
C LYS A 36 12.92 14.83 7.91
N ALA A 37 13.80 13.84 7.67
CA ALA A 37 13.36 12.46 7.47
C ALA A 37 12.70 11.89 8.75
N GLN A 38 13.24 12.22 9.93
CA GLN A 38 12.60 11.86 11.21
C GLN A 38 11.25 12.54 11.40
N GLU A 39 11.11 13.82 11.02
CA GLU A 39 9.84 14.54 11.07
C GLU A 39 8.79 13.88 10.15
N VAL A 40 9.17 13.53 8.93
CA VAL A 40 8.28 12.83 7.98
C VAL A 40 7.85 11.48 8.54
N ASN A 41 8.76 10.71 9.13
CA ASN A 41 8.42 9.44 9.76
C ASN A 41 7.47 9.63 10.95
N ALA A 42 7.70 10.63 11.82
CA ALA A 42 6.80 10.93 12.92
C ALA A 42 5.40 11.35 12.43
N ARG A 43 5.34 12.14 11.35
CA ARG A 43 4.09 12.54 10.70
C ARG A 43 3.34 11.36 10.10
N ASN A 44 4.05 10.43 9.47
CA ASN A 44 3.48 9.19 8.94
C ASN A 44 2.96 8.29 10.08
N ASN A 45 3.72 8.14 11.17
CA ASN A 45 3.25 7.38 12.32
C ASN A 45 1.98 7.97 12.94
N LEU A 46 1.88 9.31 12.99
CA LEU A 46 0.66 9.99 13.41
C LEU A 46 -0.50 9.71 12.45
N SER A 47 -0.29 9.72 11.14
CA SER A 47 -1.36 9.41 10.19
C SER A 47 -1.82 7.96 10.28
N TYR A 48 -0.93 7.01 10.59
CA TYR A 48 -1.27 5.60 10.82
C TYR A 48 -2.08 5.34 12.10
N THR A 49 -2.21 6.33 13.01
CA THR A 49 -3.13 6.22 14.14
C THR A 49 -4.60 6.20 13.70
N LEU A 50 -4.90 6.73 12.52
CA LEU A 50 -6.23 6.72 11.92
C LEU A 50 -6.24 5.72 10.76
N VAL A 51 -6.73 4.51 11.02
CA VAL A 51 -6.81 3.44 10.05
C VAL A 51 -7.99 3.68 9.11
N LYS A 52 -7.73 3.73 7.79
CA LYS A 52 -8.74 3.86 6.73
C LYS A 52 -8.73 2.64 5.82
N SER A 53 -9.87 2.33 5.22
CA SER A 53 -9.93 1.34 4.14
C SER A 53 -9.20 1.89 2.90
N PRO A 54 -8.39 1.06 2.20
CA PRO A 54 -7.76 1.45 0.94
C PRO A 54 -8.74 1.42 -0.26
N ALA A 55 -9.91 0.79 -0.11
CA ALA A 55 -10.91 0.64 -1.15
C ALA A 55 -12.31 0.98 -0.61
N ASP A 56 -13.17 1.43 -1.52
CA ASP A 56 -14.59 1.62 -1.26
C ASP A 56 -15.29 0.24 -1.22
N GLY A 57 -16.24 0.08 -0.32
CA GLY A 57 -16.95 -1.19 -0.15
C GLY A 57 -17.79 -1.22 1.12
N VAL A 58 -18.32 -2.40 1.44
CA VAL A 58 -19.11 -2.65 2.63
C VAL A 58 -18.22 -3.22 3.72
N VAL A 59 -18.27 -2.61 4.91
CA VAL A 59 -17.55 -3.11 6.08
C VAL A 59 -18.16 -4.42 6.56
N GLY A 60 -17.32 -5.42 6.79
CA GLY A 60 -17.70 -6.68 7.40
C GLY A 60 -17.86 -6.56 8.91
N THR A 61 -17.65 -7.66 9.61
CA THR A 61 -17.71 -7.67 11.07
C THR A 61 -16.52 -6.93 11.69
N LEU A 62 -16.77 -6.27 12.82
CA LEU A 62 -15.75 -5.63 13.66
C LEU A 62 -15.45 -6.53 14.87
N PRO A 63 -14.47 -7.46 14.79
CA PRO A 63 -14.18 -8.40 15.87
C PRO A 63 -13.56 -7.72 17.11
N TYR A 64 -12.88 -6.59 16.93
CA TYR A 64 -12.20 -5.87 18.02
C TYR A 64 -13.09 -4.82 18.67
N ARG A 65 -12.96 -4.67 19.99
CA ARG A 65 -13.69 -3.66 20.77
C ARG A 65 -12.80 -2.47 21.07
N VAL A 66 -13.44 -1.35 21.42
CA VAL A 66 -12.72 -0.17 21.91
C VAL A 66 -11.89 -0.54 23.13
N GLY A 67 -10.60 -0.18 23.11
CA GLY A 67 -9.65 -0.48 24.19
C GLY A 67 -8.90 -1.81 24.01
N THR A 68 -9.18 -2.58 22.96
CA THR A 68 -8.35 -3.74 22.63
C THR A 68 -6.98 -3.29 22.09
N LEU A 69 -5.91 -3.94 22.56
CA LEU A 69 -4.56 -3.71 22.05
C LEU A 69 -4.46 -4.27 20.63
N VAL A 70 -4.12 -3.42 19.68
CA VAL A 70 -3.87 -3.78 18.28
C VAL A 70 -2.43 -3.48 17.93
N SER A 71 -1.82 -4.31 17.08
CA SER A 71 -0.47 -4.08 16.58
C SER A 71 -0.41 -4.28 15.07
N ALA A 72 0.55 -3.63 14.42
CA ALA A 72 0.81 -3.80 12.99
C ALA A 72 1.28 -5.22 12.61
N SER A 73 1.63 -6.04 13.61
CA SER A 73 2.09 -7.41 13.44
C SER A 73 1.00 -8.45 13.70
N LEU A 74 -0.26 -8.04 13.88
CA LEU A 74 -1.35 -8.98 14.07
C LEU A 74 -1.55 -9.82 12.80
N PRO A 75 -1.67 -11.15 12.92
CA PRO A 75 -1.95 -12.01 11.79
C PRO A 75 -3.38 -11.82 11.26
N GLU A 76 -4.32 -11.41 12.11
CA GLU A 76 -5.70 -11.17 11.74
C GLU A 76 -5.97 -9.69 11.45
N PRO A 77 -6.69 -9.37 10.35
CA PRO A 77 -7.05 -8.00 10.02
C PRO A 77 -8.05 -7.42 11.04
N LEU A 78 -8.04 -6.10 11.21
CA LEU A 78 -8.97 -5.40 12.11
C LEU A 78 -10.44 -5.53 11.66
N THR A 79 -10.66 -5.49 10.36
CA THR A 79 -11.95 -5.72 9.71
C THR A 79 -11.69 -6.02 8.24
N THR A 80 -12.69 -6.56 7.56
CA THR A 80 -12.68 -6.76 6.13
C THR A 80 -13.59 -5.74 5.48
N VAL A 81 -13.19 -5.22 4.33
CA VAL A 81 -14.05 -4.41 3.47
C VAL A 81 -14.21 -5.16 2.17
N SER A 82 -15.45 -5.47 1.83
CA SER A 82 -15.79 -6.21 0.61
C SER A 82 -16.37 -5.23 -0.39
N ASP A 83 -15.75 -5.14 -1.56
CA ASP A 83 -16.37 -4.52 -2.72
C ASP A 83 -17.31 -5.55 -3.36
N ASN A 84 -18.59 -5.17 -3.46
CA ASN A 84 -19.65 -6.01 -4.03
C ASN A 84 -19.99 -5.59 -5.47
N SER A 85 -19.17 -4.76 -6.11
CA SER A 85 -19.36 -4.31 -7.50
C SER A 85 -19.32 -5.48 -8.48
N ASP A 86 -18.35 -6.38 -8.35
CA ASP A 86 -18.16 -7.56 -9.19
C ASP A 86 -18.10 -8.85 -8.34
N MET A 87 -19.01 -9.80 -8.59
CA MET A 87 -19.07 -11.07 -7.87
C MET A 87 -18.61 -12.24 -8.76
N TYR A 88 -17.58 -12.97 -8.31
CA TYR A 88 -17.07 -14.15 -9.00
C TYR A 88 -17.68 -15.43 -8.43
N VAL A 89 -18.10 -16.33 -9.33
CA VAL A 89 -18.65 -17.64 -8.98
C VAL A 89 -17.74 -18.71 -9.57
N TYR A 90 -17.18 -19.55 -8.71
CA TYR A 90 -16.31 -20.65 -9.11
C TYR A 90 -17.07 -21.97 -9.06
N PHE A 91 -17.16 -22.65 -10.20
CA PHE A 91 -17.75 -23.98 -10.30
C PHE A 91 -16.63 -25.03 -10.38
N SER A 92 -16.68 -26.04 -9.52
CA SER A 92 -15.80 -27.20 -9.61
C SER A 92 -16.51 -28.33 -10.36
N MET A 93 -15.91 -28.83 -11.44
CA MET A 93 -16.42 -29.97 -12.21
C MET A 93 -15.40 -31.10 -12.24
N THR A 94 -15.87 -32.34 -12.17
CA THR A 94 -15.02 -33.53 -12.38
C THR A 94 -14.75 -33.74 -13.87
N GLU A 95 -13.67 -34.45 -14.19
CA GLU A 95 -13.28 -34.69 -15.59
C GLU A 95 -14.36 -35.44 -16.38
N ASN A 96 -15.06 -36.39 -15.75
CA ASN A 96 -16.20 -37.07 -16.37
C ASN A 96 -17.35 -36.12 -16.71
N GLN A 97 -17.63 -35.13 -15.85
CA GLN A 97 -18.66 -34.11 -16.11
C GLN A 97 -18.22 -33.16 -17.23
N LEU A 98 -16.94 -32.78 -17.27
CA LEU A 98 -16.38 -31.95 -18.34
C LEU A 98 -16.40 -32.70 -19.69
N LEU A 99 -16.03 -33.97 -19.72
CA LEU A 99 -16.10 -34.80 -20.92
C LEU A 99 -17.54 -34.98 -21.40
N GLY A 100 -18.49 -35.16 -20.47
CA GLY A 100 -19.92 -35.20 -20.79
C GLY A 100 -20.41 -33.87 -21.39
N LEU A 101 -19.95 -32.74 -20.85
CA LEU A 101 -20.26 -31.41 -21.35
C LEU A 101 -19.72 -31.19 -22.77
N ILE A 102 -18.45 -31.53 -23.01
CA ILE A 102 -17.81 -31.43 -24.34
C ILE A 102 -18.51 -32.36 -25.34
N ARG A 103 -18.88 -33.58 -24.95
CA ARG A 103 -19.63 -34.50 -25.83
C ARG A 103 -21.02 -33.96 -26.19
N ARG A 104 -21.66 -33.21 -25.30
CA ARG A 104 -23.00 -32.64 -25.51
C ARG A 104 -22.98 -31.39 -26.38
N TYR A 105 -21.94 -30.56 -26.25
CA TYR A 105 -21.86 -29.24 -26.90
C TYR A 105 -20.76 -29.13 -27.96
N GLY A 106 -20.01 -30.19 -28.23
CA GLY A 106 -18.90 -30.22 -29.18
C GLY A 106 -17.58 -29.73 -28.59
N SER A 107 -17.56 -28.52 -28.03
CA SER A 107 -16.38 -27.89 -27.45
C SER A 107 -16.69 -27.08 -26.18
N LYS A 108 -15.64 -26.71 -25.44
CA LYS A 108 -15.78 -25.87 -24.23
C LYS A 108 -16.34 -24.47 -24.57
N GLU A 109 -15.96 -23.91 -25.70
CA GLU A 109 -16.37 -22.57 -26.12
C GLU A 109 -17.83 -22.53 -26.57
N GLU A 110 -18.29 -23.55 -27.28
CA GLU A 110 -19.69 -23.69 -27.69
C GLU A 110 -20.60 -23.96 -26.49
N ALA A 111 -20.13 -24.74 -25.51
CA ALA A 111 -20.85 -24.95 -24.26
C ALA A 111 -21.07 -23.63 -23.51
N LEU A 112 -20.05 -22.77 -23.42
CA LEU A 112 -20.15 -21.47 -22.74
C LEU A 112 -21.09 -20.50 -23.47
N LYS A 113 -21.15 -20.54 -24.81
CA LYS A 113 -22.06 -19.68 -25.60
C LYS A 113 -23.53 -20.11 -25.50
N GLN A 114 -23.79 -21.41 -25.34
CA GLN A 114 -25.14 -21.97 -25.27
C GLN A 114 -25.66 -22.10 -23.83
N MET A 115 -24.84 -21.78 -22.82
CA MET A 115 -25.26 -21.78 -21.43
C MET A 115 -26.26 -20.64 -21.17
N PRO A 116 -27.36 -20.90 -20.45
CA PRO A 116 -28.31 -19.86 -20.06
C PRO A 116 -27.67 -18.87 -19.09
N GLU A 117 -28.20 -17.66 -19.04
CA GLU A 117 -27.82 -16.67 -18.04
C GLU A 117 -28.05 -17.23 -16.62
N ILE A 118 -27.04 -17.06 -15.77
CA ILE A 118 -27.07 -17.55 -14.39
C ILE A 118 -27.44 -16.37 -13.49
N GLY A 119 -28.56 -16.50 -12.77
CA GLY A 119 -28.94 -15.58 -11.70
C GLY A 119 -28.41 -16.07 -10.36
N LEU A 120 -28.00 -15.13 -9.50
CA LEU A 120 -27.59 -15.43 -8.13
C LEU A 120 -28.78 -15.21 -7.22
N GLN A 121 -29.26 -16.29 -6.60
CA GLN A 121 -30.30 -16.23 -5.58
C GLN A 121 -29.60 -16.17 -4.22
N LEU A 122 -29.73 -15.04 -3.53
CA LEU A 122 -29.36 -14.92 -2.13
C LEU A 122 -30.30 -15.79 -1.30
N ASN A 123 -29.73 -16.54 -0.35
CA ASN A 123 -30.52 -17.30 0.61
C ASN A 123 -30.97 -16.33 1.71
N ASP A 124 -32.28 -16.25 1.96
CA ASP A 124 -32.87 -15.48 3.07
C ASP A 124 -32.41 -16.00 4.43
#